data_AF-A0A482VXG3-F1
#
_entry.id   AF-A0A482VXG3-F1
#
_cell.length_a   1.000
_cell.length_b   1.000
_cell.length_c   1.000
_cell.angle_alpha   90.00
_cell.angle_beta   90.00
_cell.angle_gamma   90.00
#
_symmetry.space_group_name_H-M   'P 1'
#
loop_
_entity.id
_entity.type
_entity.pdbx_description
1 polymer ?
#
loop_
_entity_poly.entity_id
_entity_poly.type
_entity_poly.pdbx_seq_one_letter_code
_entity_poly.pdbx_strand_id
1 'polypeptide(L)'
;LTGGPLEHNYILEQFHCHWGETNDQGSEHTVNGEKFAGELHLVHWNTTKYHSFAEAAKHPDGLCVLGVFLKAGKRNIELDKITALLSKIEFKGQTARIGVPLNPGLFIPPESGYYTYQGSLTTPPCSECVIWVVFKEPVEVSPEQLMTFRSLKSYCKEENCPCDEFQGFVKNNFRPTLPLGKREIRECRQ
;
A
#
# COMPACT_ATOMS: atom_id res chain seq x y z
N LEU A 1 -11.88 4.18 10.61
CA LEU A 1 -11.74 2.71 10.60
C LEU A 1 -11.99 2.19 12.00
N THR A 2 -12.90 1.22 12.13
CA THR A 2 -13.31 0.56 13.38
C THR A 2 -13.66 -0.90 13.10
N GLY A 3 -13.80 -1.72 14.15
CA GLY A 3 -14.18 -3.13 14.04
C GLY A 3 -13.02 -4.08 13.74
N GLY A 4 -13.35 -5.33 13.42
CA GLY A 4 -12.36 -6.38 13.19
C GLY A 4 -11.42 -6.57 14.39
N PRO A 5 -10.09 -6.49 14.22
CA PRO A 5 -9.12 -6.65 15.31
C PRO A 5 -8.94 -5.38 16.16
N LEU A 6 -9.64 -4.28 15.87
CA LEU A 6 -9.37 -2.98 16.47
C LEU A 6 -10.29 -2.71 17.68
N GLU A 7 -9.68 -2.35 18.81
CA GLU A 7 -10.39 -1.92 20.02
C GLU A 7 -10.74 -0.42 20.03
N HIS A 8 -10.18 0.34 19.08
CA HIS A 8 -10.21 1.80 19.06
C HIS A 8 -10.55 2.36 17.68
N ASN A 9 -10.79 3.68 17.63
CA ASN A 9 -11.02 4.39 16.38
C ASN A 9 -9.70 4.82 15.74
N TYR A 10 -9.58 4.53 14.44
CA TYR A 10 -8.44 4.92 13.63
C TYR A 10 -8.87 5.83 12.48
N ILE A 11 -8.10 6.86 12.17
CA ILE A 11 -8.36 7.76 11.03
C ILE A 11 -7.37 7.48 9.90
N LEU A 12 -7.83 7.58 8.64
CA LEU A 12 -6.97 7.43 7.46
C LEU A 12 -6.03 8.64 7.38
N GLU A 13 -4.72 8.39 7.35
CA GLU A 13 -3.69 9.41 7.17
C GLU A 13 -3.32 9.55 5.69
N GLN A 14 -3.05 8.43 5.03
CA GLN A 14 -2.56 8.37 3.67
C GLN A 14 -2.81 6.99 3.05
N PHE A 15 -2.59 6.89 1.75
CA PHE A 15 -2.39 5.61 1.09
C PHE A 15 -1.24 5.67 0.09
N HIS A 16 -0.65 4.52 -0.20
CA HIS A 16 0.42 4.36 -1.18
C HIS A 16 0.44 2.93 -1.74
N CYS A 17 1.12 2.74 -2.85
CA CYS A 17 1.24 1.43 -3.49
C CYS A 17 2.70 0.96 -3.49
N HIS A 18 2.87 -0.34 -3.34
CA HIS A 18 4.05 -1.10 -3.71
C HIS A 18 3.77 -1.87 -5.00
N TRP A 19 4.74 -1.97 -5.88
CA TRP A 19 4.64 -2.68 -7.15
C TRP A 19 5.98 -3.23 -7.60
N GLY A 20 5.93 -4.19 -8.51
CA GLY A 20 7.09 -4.75 -9.16
C GLY A 20 7.13 -4.45 -10.65
N GLU A 21 8.26 -4.81 -11.27
CA GLU A 21 8.50 -4.61 -12.69
C GLU A 21 7.49 -5.37 -13.58
N THR A 22 7.06 -6.54 -13.12
CA THR A 22 6.20 -7.48 -13.85
C THR A 22 4.85 -7.68 -13.16
N ASN A 23 3.89 -8.31 -13.82
CA ASN A 23 2.53 -8.48 -13.29
C ASN A 23 2.39 -9.64 -12.29
N ASP A 24 3.42 -10.46 -12.15
CA ASP A 24 3.50 -11.64 -11.28
C ASP A 24 4.32 -11.38 -9.99
N GLN A 25 4.84 -10.17 -9.81
CA GLN A 25 5.60 -9.78 -8.62
C GLN A 25 5.42 -8.30 -8.32
N GLY A 26 5.29 -7.95 -7.03
CA GLY A 26 5.18 -6.56 -6.61
C GLY A 26 4.48 -6.34 -5.27
N SER A 27 3.65 -7.29 -4.83
CA SER A 27 3.10 -7.26 -3.47
C SER A 27 4.18 -7.50 -2.42
N GLU A 28 4.02 -6.90 -1.24
CA GLU A 28 4.90 -7.15 -0.09
C GLU A 28 4.47 -8.42 0.64
N HIS A 29 3.16 -8.58 0.84
CA HIS A 29 2.58 -9.82 1.33
C HIS A 29 2.48 -10.85 0.21
N THR A 30 2.44 -12.12 0.64
CA THR A 30 2.14 -13.26 -0.22
C THR A 30 1.14 -14.16 0.47
N VAL A 31 0.34 -14.87 -0.32
CA VAL A 31 -0.60 -15.88 0.19
C VAL A 31 -0.17 -17.22 -0.37
N ASN A 32 0.23 -18.16 0.51
CA ASN A 32 0.80 -19.45 0.11
C ASN A 32 1.98 -19.35 -0.88
N GLY A 33 2.77 -18.28 -0.79
CA GLY A 33 3.89 -17.99 -1.67
C GLY A 33 3.50 -17.32 -3.00
N GLU A 34 2.21 -17.16 -3.29
CA GLU A 34 1.74 -16.41 -4.46
C GLU A 34 1.93 -14.90 -4.25
N LYS A 35 2.47 -14.24 -5.27
CA LYS A 35 2.67 -12.79 -5.33
C LYS A 35 1.67 -12.15 -6.29
N PHE A 36 1.40 -10.87 -6.07
CA PHE A 36 0.56 -10.04 -6.94
C PHE A 36 1.38 -8.93 -7.60
N ALA A 37 0.84 -8.27 -8.63
CA ALA A 37 1.52 -7.21 -9.37
C ALA A 37 1.88 -6.00 -8.49
N GLY A 38 1.14 -5.80 -7.40
CA GLY A 38 1.37 -4.76 -6.42
C GLY A 38 0.47 -4.93 -5.20
N GLU A 39 0.59 -4.00 -4.27
CA GLU A 39 -0.21 -3.94 -3.05
C GLU A 39 -0.45 -2.48 -2.66
N LEU A 40 -1.71 -2.14 -2.43
CA LEU A 40 -2.13 -0.84 -1.91
C LEU A 40 -2.21 -0.92 -0.39
N HIS A 41 -1.62 0.08 0.28
CA HIS A 41 -1.70 0.27 1.72
C HIS A 41 -2.53 1.50 2.05
N LEU A 42 -3.61 1.32 2.83
CA LEU A 42 -4.37 2.41 3.43
C LEU A 42 -3.93 2.52 4.90
N VAL A 43 -3.15 3.56 5.21
CA VAL A 43 -2.52 3.72 6.53
C VAL A 43 -3.39 4.56 7.43
N HIS A 44 -3.77 3.98 8.56
CA HIS A 44 -4.57 4.63 9.58
C HIS A 44 -3.82 4.70 10.91
N TRP A 45 -4.15 5.67 11.76
CA TRP A 45 -3.57 5.79 13.10
C TRP A 45 -4.64 5.97 14.18
N ASN A 46 -4.32 5.50 15.38
CA ASN A 46 -5.22 5.44 16.54
C ASN A 46 -5.39 6.83 17.16
N THR A 47 -6.51 7.48 16.83
CA THR A 47 -6.86 8.82 17.35
C THR A 47 -7.55 8.77 18.71
N THR A 48 -7.90 7.57 19.18
CA THR A 48 -8.50 7.39 20.51
C THR A 48 -7.43 7.49 21.61
N LYS A 49 -6.22 6.99 21.35
CA LYS A 49 -5.12 6.95 22.33
C LYS A 49 -4.04 8.00 22.14
N TYR A 50 -3.78 8.45 20.92
CA TYR A 50 -2.65 9.32 20.60
C TYR A 50 -3.11 10.64 20.01
N HIS A 51 -2.28 11.67 20.13
CA HIS A 51 -2.61 13.01 19.66
C HIS A 51 -2.04 13.34 18.27
N SER A 52 -1.18 12.47 17.74
CA SER A 52 -0.62 12.61 16.39
C SER A 52 -0.22 11.28 15.79
N PHE A 53 -0.13 11.23 14.46
CA PHE A 53 0.43 10.10 13.73
C PHE A 53 1.85 9.75 14.21
N ALA A 54 2.70 10.77 14.40
CA ALA A 54 4.10 10.58 14.81
C ALA A 54 4.25 9.99 16.23
N GLU A 55 3.31 10.30 17.13
CA GLU A 55 3.23 9.67 18.43
C GLU A 55 2.73 8.23 18.31
N ALA A 56 1.61 8.03 17.62
CA ALA A 56 1.02 6.71 17.41
C ALA A 56 2.04 5.71 16.83
N ALA A 57 2.81 6.12 15.82
CA ALA A 57 3.83 5.29 15.16
C ALA A 57 4.97 4.77 16.08
N LYS A 58 5.00 5.16 17.36
CA LYS A 58 5.93 4.67 18.38
C LYS A 58 5.35 3.54 19.25
N HIS A 59 4.08 3.18 19.06
CA HIS A 59 3.38 2.24 19.91
C HIS A 59 2.82 1.04 19.12
N PRO A 60 2.80 -0.18 19.70
CA PRO A 60 2.33 -1.40 19.02
C PRO A 60 0.90 -1.36 18.48
N ASP A 61 0.02 -0.56 19.08
CA ASP A 61 -1.37 -0.32 18.67
C ASP A 61 -1.58 1.09 18.10
N GLY A 62 -0.50 1.65 17.57
CA GLY A 62 -0.47 2.98 16.98
C GLY A 62 -1.15 3.06 15.63
N LEU A 63 -0.84 2.11 14.76
CA LEU A 63 -1.25 2.12 13.36
C LEU A 63 -2.08 0.89 13.02
N CYS A 64 -3.01 1.07 12.08
CA CYS A 64 -3.66 -0.02 11.37
C CYS A 64 -3.50 0.20 9.87
N VAL A 65 -2.94 -0.78 9.17
CA VAL A 65 -2.76 -0.71 7.72
C VAL A 65 -3.65 -1.75 7.06
N LEU A 66 -4.51 -1.28 6.15
CA LEU A 66 -5.27 -2.16 5.28
C LEU A 66 -4.42 -2.44 4.03
N GLY A 67 -4.05 -3.70 3.82
CA GLY A 67 -3.36 -4.19 2.64
C GLY A 67 -4.35 -4.76 1.63
N VAL A 68 -4.31 -4.27 0.39
CA VAL A 68 -5.14 -4.74 -0.72
C VAL A 68 -4.22 -5.16 -1.87
N PHE A 69 -4.31 -6.42 -2.29
CA PHE A 69 -3.56 -6.92 -3.43
C PHE A 69 -4.05 -6.31 -4.75
N LEU A 70 -3.12 -5.95 -5.63
CA LEU A 70 -3.40 -5.46 -6.98
C LEU A 70 -3.08 -6.56 -7.98
N LYS A 71 -4.11 -7.07 -8.67
CA LYS A 71 -3.98 -8.11 -9.70
C LYS A 71 -4.20 -7.50 -11.09
N ALA A 72 -3.33 -7.84 -12.05
CA ALA A 72 -3.54 -7.44 -13.43
C ALA A 72 -4.85 -8.05 -13.97
N GLY A 73 -5.75 -7.21 -14.48
CA GLY A 73 -7.08 -7.62 -14.90
C GLY A 73 -7.89 -6.46 -15.47
N LYS A 74 -9.17 -6.37 -15.08
CA LYS A 74 -10.04 -5.26 -15.48
C LYS A 74 -9.56 -3.91 -14.96
N ARG A 75 -9.86 -2.86 -15.72
CA ARG A 75 -9.57 -1.47 -15.37
C ARG A 75 -10.31 -1.05 -14.10
N ASN A 76 -9.59 -0.45 -13.15
CA ASN A 76 -10.15 0.05 -11.90
C ASN A 76 -10.52 1.54 -12.03
N ILE A 77 -11.82 1.86 -11.98
CA ILE A 77 -12.31 3.23 -12.21
C ILE A 77 -11.89 4.20 -11.11
N GLU A 78 -11.80 3.75 -9.86
CA GLU A 78 -11.36 4.63 -8.76
C GLU A 78 -9.87 4.94 -8.89
N LEU A 79 -9.07 3.96 -9.31
CA LEU A 79 -7.64 4.13 -9.51
C LEU A 79 -7.32 5.05 -10.70
N ASP A 80 -8.20 5.17 -11.69
CA ASP A 80 -8.05 6.11 -12.81
C ASP A 80 -7.90 7.56 -12.34
N LYS A 81 -8.56 7.92 -11.23
CA LYS A 81 -8.47 9.26 -10.64
C LYS A 81 -7.05 9.57 -10.16
N ILE A 82 -6.25 8.54 -9.86
CA ILE A 82 -4.85 8.63 -9.46
C ILE A 82 -3.92 8.47 -10.66
N THR A 83 -4.09 7.43 -11.47
CA THR A 83 -3.19 7.11 -12.60
C THR A 83 -3.19 8.22 -13.66
N ALA A 84 -4.31 8.92 -13.85
CA ALA A 84 -4.40 10.09 -14.72
C ALA A 84 -3.54 11.29 -14.27
N LEU A 85 -3.10 11.31 -13.00
CA LEU A 85 -2.26 12.37 -12.44
C LEU A 85 -0.78 11.98 -12.41
N LEU A 86 -0.43 10.69 -12.53
CA LEU A 86 0.95 10.22 -12.39
C LEU A 86 1.90 10.81 -13.45
N SER A 87 1.41 11.09 -14.66
CA SER A 87 2.19 11.78 -15.69
C SER A 87 2.57 13.22 -15.34
N LYS A 88 1.91 13.83 -14.35
CA LYS A 88 2.23 15.17 -13.84
C LYS A 88 3.22 15.15 -12.68
N ILE A 89 3.49 13.97 -12.12
CA ILE A 89 4.40 13.76 -10.99
C ILE A 89 5.44 12.68 -11.30
N GLU A 90 5.89 12.66 -12.56
CA GLU A 90 6.81 11.64 -13.06
C GLU A 90 8.12 11.59 -12.27
N PHE A 91 8.62 12.73 -11.78
CA PHE A 91 9.89 12.85 -11.06
C PHE A 91 9.68 13.00 -9.55
N LYS A 92 10.66 12.56 -8.78
CA LYS A 92 10.68 12.67 -7.31
C LYS A 92 10.47 14.13 -6.88
N GLY A 93 9.68 14.31 -5.83
CA GLY A 93 9.40 15.62 -5.23
C GLY A 93 8.28 16.41 -5.93
N GLN A 94 7.82 15.98 -7.10
CA GLN A 94 6.67 16.58 -7.75
C GLN A 94 5.38 16.22 -7.00
N THR A 95 4.42 17.15 -7.00
CA THR A 95 3.11 16.96 -6.40
C THR A 95 2.01 17.44 -7.35
N ALA A 96 0.84 16.80 -7.26
CA ALA A 96 -0.35 17.20 -8.00
C ALA A 96 -1.57 17.09 -7.09
N ARG A 97 -2.51 18.04 -7.24
CA ARG A 97 -3.78 18.00 -6.52
C ARG A 97 -4.73 17.02 -7.19
N ILE A 98 -5.31 16.11 -6.40
CA ILE A 98 -6.45 15.31 -6.83
C ILE A 98 -7.67 16.23 -6.91
N GLY A 99 -8.06 16.59 -8.13
CA GLY A 99 -9.12 17.58 -8.40
C GLY A 99 -10.54 17.02 -8.40
N VAL A 100 -10.69 15.70 -8.25
CA VAL A 100 -11.97 15.00 -8.26
C VAL A 100 -12.18 14.25 -6.94
N PRO A 101 -13.43 14.01 -6.50
CA PRO A 101 -13.69 13.21 -5.31
C PRO A 101 -13.11 11.80 -5.45
N LEU A 102 -12.23 11.43 -4.52
CA LEU A 102 -11.66 10.10 -4.37
C LEU A 102 -12.29 9.45 -3.13
N ASN A 103 -12.77 8.22 -3.27
CA ASN A 103 -13.25 7.40 -2.18
C ASN A 103 -12.30 6.21 -1.94
N PRO A 104 -11.39 6.29 -0.96
CA PRO A 104 -10.47 5.20 -0.65
C PRO A 104 -11.17 3.89 -0.26
N GLY A 105 -12.41 3.94 0.20
CA GLY A 105 -13.20 2.74 0.52
C GLY A 105 -13.55 1.90 -0.72
N LEU A 106 -13.54 2.48 -1.92
CA LEU A 106 -13.76 1.75 -3.18
C LEU A 106 -12.52 0.95 -3.63
N PHE A 107 -11.38 1.10 -2.96
CA PHE A 107 -10.24 0.21 -3.15
C PHE A 107 -10.35 -1.08 -2.34
N ILE A 108 -11.30 -1.18 -1.42
CA ILE A 108 -11.49 -2.39 -0.62
C ILE A 108 -12.37 -3.36 -1.43
N PRO A 109 -11.93 -4.60 -1.66
CA PRO A 109 -12.73 -5.59 -2.36
C PRO A 109 -14.00 -5.92 -1.55
N PRO A 110 -15.19 -5.96 -2.20
CA PRO A 110 -16.44 -6.24 -1.51
C PRO A 110 -16.48 -7.69 -1.02
N GLU A 111 -17.06 -7.90 0.17
CA GLU A 111 -17.27 -9.23 0.78
C GLU A 111 -15.98 -10.05 1.01
N SER A 112 -14.83 -9.39 1.02
CA SER A 112 -13.54 -10.06 1.21
C SER A 112 -13.29 -10.35 2.68
N GLY A 113 -13.07 -11.63 3.01
CA GLY A 113 -12.37 -11.99 4.24
C GLY A 113 -10.98 -11.35 4.30
N TYR A 114 -10.34 -11.38 5.45
CA TYR A 114 -9.02 -10.79 5.65
C TYR A 114 -8.17 -11.63 6.61
N TYR A 115 -6.86 -11.44 6.53
CA TYR A 115 -5.89 -11.90 7.53
C TYR A 115 -5.51 -10.72 8.42
N THR A 116 -5.23 -10.97 9.69
CA THR A 116 -4.73 -9.96 10.60
C THR A 116 -3.64 -10.49 11.52
N TYR A 117 -2.62 -9.66 11.74
CA TYR A 117 -1.49 -9.95 12.61
C TYR A 117 -0.79 -8.67 13.06
N GLN A 118 0.00 -8.74 14.14
CA GLN A 118 0.84 -7.64 14.61
C GLN A 118 2.17 -7.62 13.84
N GLY A 119 2.52 -6.47 13.27
CA GLY A 119 3.71 -6.30 12.44
C GLY A 119 4.31 -4.90 12.54
N SER A 120 4.99 -4.52 11.46
CA SER A 120 5.73 -3.26 11.38
C SER A 120 5.42 -2.50 10.10
N LEU A 121 5.94 -1.27 10.04
CA LEU A 121 6.14 -0.57 8.78
C LEU A 121 7.09 -1.36 7.87
N THR A 122 6.82 -1.36 6.57
CA THR A 122 7.66 -2.02 5.56
C THR A 122 8.76 -1.13 5.02
N THR A 123 8.74 0.16 5.34
CA THR A 123 9.78 1.14 5.04
C THR A 123 10.48 1.60 6.33
N PRO A 124 11.76 2.05 6.26
CA PRO A 124 12.47 2.59 7.41
C PRO A 124 11.65 3.69 8.13
N PRO A 125 11.59 3.70 9.48
CA PRO A 125 12.44 2.95 10.40
C PRO A 125 11.97 1.52 10.74
N CYS A 126 10.98 0.95 10.01
CA CYS A 126 10.47 -0.40 10.21
C CYS A 126 9.90 -0.66 11.62
N SER A 127 9.33 0.37 12.26
CA SER A 127 8.75 0.30 13.61
C SER A 127 7.67 -0.77 13.72
N GLU A 128 7.73 -1.59 14.78
CA GLU A 128 6.72 -2.61 15.12
C GLU A 128 5.49 -1.98 15.79
N CYS A 129 4.74 -1.19 15.01
CA CYS A 129 3.62 -0.37 15.46
C CYS A 129 2.33 -0.59 14.66
N VAL A 130 2.25 -1.68 13.87
CA VAL A 130 1.20 -1.87 12.86
C VAL A 130 0.37 -3.11 13.14
N ILE A 131 -0.94 -2.93 13.32
CA ILE A 131 -1.94 -3.98 13.17
C ILE A 131 -2.27 -4.11 11.69
N TRP A 132 -1.83 -5.20 11.06
CA TRP A 132 -2.10 -5.47 9.66
C TRP A 132 -3.50 -6.06 9.48
N VAL A 133 -4.19 -5.61 8.44
CA VAL A 133 -5.43 -6.20 7.91
C VAL A 133 -5.24 -6.39 6.41
N VAL A 134 -4.98 -7.61 5.97
CA VAL A 134 -4.68 -7.93 4.57
C VAL A 134 -5.88 -8.65 3.96
N PHE A 135 -6.53 -8.03 2.98
CA PHE A 135 -7.70 -8.62 2.33
C PHE A 135 -7.29 -9.82 1.46
N LYS A 136 -8.12 -10.87 1.49
CA LYS A 136 -7.87 -12.11 0.74
C LYS A 136 -8.07 -11.91 -0.76
N GLU A 137 -9.13 -11.22 -1.13
CA GLU A 137 -9.43 -10.96 -2.53
C GLU A 137 -8.59 -9.78 -3.03
N PRO A 138 -8.00 -9.87 -4.23
CA PRO A 138 -7.36 -8.73 -4.85
C PRO A 138 -8.40 -7.80 -5.49
N VAL A 139 -8.01 -6.55 -5.74
CA VAL A 139 -8.69 -5.73 -6.73
C VAL A 139 -8.01 -5.89 -8.09
N GLU A 140 -8.82 -5.91 -9.15
CA GLU A 140 -8.30 -5.89 -10.51
C GLU A 140 -7.83 -4.48 -10.87
N VAL A 141 -6.68 -4.41 -11.56
CA VAL A 141 -6.09 -3.19 -12.12
C VAL A 141 -5.63 -3.50 -13.54
N SER A 142 -5.91 -2.61 -14.49
CA SER A 142 -5.48 -2.85 -15.88
C SER A 142 -3.95 -2.81 -16.03
N PRO A 143 -3.35 -3.58 -16.97
CA PRO A 143 -1.93 -3.49 -17.27
C PRO A 143 -1.48 -2.05 -17.59
N GLU A 144 -2.30 -1.25 -18.26
CA GLU A 144 -2.02 0.14 -18.58
C GLU A 144 -1.90 1.00 -17.31
N GLN A 145 -2.79 0.78 -16.33
CA GLN A 145 -2.70 1.45 -15.04
C GLN A 145 -1.42 1.04 -14.29
N LEU A 146 -1.07 -0.25 -14.26
CA LEU A 146 0.20 -0.71 -13.67
C LEU A 146 1.42 -0.07 -14.34
N MET A 147 1.38 0.09 -15.66
CA MET A 147 2.46 0.76 -16.40
C MET A 147 2.65 2.23 -16.02
N THR A 148 1.59 2.94 -15.63
CA THR A 148 1.72 4.33 -15.14
C THR A 148 2.48 4.43 -13.81
N PHE A 149 2.38 3.42 -12.94
CA PHE A 149 3.22 3.37 -11.74
C PHE A 149 4.68 3.10 -12.10
N ARG A 150 4.90 2.13 -13.00
CA ARG A 150 6.24 1.72 -13.47
C ARG A 150 6.96 2.76 -14.33
N SER A 151 6.30 3.87 -14.70
CA SER A 151 6.90 4.99 -15.42
C SER A 151 7.38 6.12 -14.49
N LEU A 152 7.08 6.05 -13.19
CA LEU A 152 7.59 7.02 -12.22
C LEU A 152 9.10 6.89 -12.06
N LYS A 153 9.76 7.99 -11.72
CA LYS A 153 11.21 8.11 -11.60
C LYS A 153 11.65 8.34 -10.16
N SER A 154 12.74 7.72 -9.78
CA SER A 154 13.31 7.73 -8.42
C SER A 154 14.14 8.98 -8.09
N TYR A 155 14.33 9.88 -9.07
CA TYR A 155 15.20 11.06 -9.01
C TYR A 155 14.44 12.36 -9.33
N CYS A 156 14.98 13.50 -8.90
CA CYS A 156 14.39 14.82 -9.14
C CYS A 156 14.59 15.24 -10.60
N LYS A 157 13.72 16.13 -11.13
CA LYS A 157 13.77 16.53 -12.55
C LYS A 157 15.06 17.28 -12.92
N GLU A 158 15.63 17.99 -11.95
CA GLU A 158 16.83 18.80 -12.08
C GLU A 158 18.11 17.96 -11.97
N GLU A 159 18.00 16.69 -11.57
CA GLU A 159 19.12 15.77 -11.41
C GLU A 159 19.36 14.98 -12.70
N ASN A 160 20.60 14.55 -12.90
CA ASN A 160 20.90 13.56 -13.94
C ASN A 160 20.24 12.23 -13.58
N CYS A 161 19.77 11.50 -14.61
CA CYS A 161 19.29 10.15 -14.39
C CYS A 161 20.40 9.32 -13.70
N PRO A 162 20.10 8.64 -12.58
CA PRO A 162 21.09 7.82 -11.90
C PRO A 162 21.55 6.63 -12.77
N CYS A 163 20.81 6.30 -13.85
CA CYS A 163 21.10 5.21 -14.78
C CYS A 163 21.41 3.90 -14.05
N ASP A 164 20.67 3.63 -12.96
CA ASP A 164 20.73 2.38 -12.23
C ASP A 164 20.19 1.20 -13.07
N GLU A 165 20.13 0.01 -12.48
CA GLU A 165 19.55 -1.20 -13.11
C GLU A 165 18.17 -0.94 -13.73
N PHE A 166 17.37 -0.05 -13.11
CA PHE A 166 16.03 0.30 -13.56
C PHE A 166 16.00 1.60 -14.37
N GLN A 167 17.15 2.12 -14.82
CA GLN A 167 17.29 3.36 -15.59
C GLN A 167 16.60 4.56 -14.92
N GLY A 168 16.64 4.61 -13.58
CA GLY A 168 16.00 5.64 -12.76
C GLY A 168 14.49 5.51 -12.61
N PHE A 169 13.87 4.44 -13.12
CA PHE A 169 12.45 4.15 -12.90
C PHE A 169 12.21 3.45 -11.56
N VAL A 170 11.09 3.74 -10.93
CA VAL A 170 10.60 3.00 -9.77
C VAL A 170 9.94 1.71 -10.27
N LYS A 171 10.72 0.63 -10.37
CA LYS A 171 10.22 -0.68 -10.82
C LYS A 171 9.86 -1.61 -9.68
N ASN A 172 10.75 -1.72 -8.68
CA ASN A 172 10.59 -2.63 -7.53
C ASN A 172 10.72 -1.84 -6.23
N ASN A 173 9.59 -1.43 -5.64
CA ASN A 173 9.57 -0.66 -4.39
C ASN A 173 8.94 -1.44 -3.23
N PHE A 174 8.91 -2.77 -3.29
CA PHE A 174 8.37 -3.66 -2.25
C PHE A 174 9.50 -4.30 -1.42
N ARG A 175 9.23 -4.56 -0.14
CA ARG A 175 10.10 -5.33 0.75
C ARG A 175 9.74 -6.83 0.67
N PRO A 176 10.73 -7.74 0.66
CA PRO A 176 10.47 -9.18 0.75
C PRO A 176 9.79 -9.58 2.07
N THR A 177 9.06 -10.70 2.03
CA THR A 177 8.49 -11.32 3.23
C THR A 177 9.57 -11.65 4.27
N LEU A 178 9.26 -11.45 5.54
CA LEU A 178 10.15 -11.76 6.66
C LEU A 178 9.70 -13.01 7.44
N PRO A 179 10.58 -13.61 8.25
CA PRO A 179 10.20 -14.74 9.10
C PRO A 179 9.02 -14.41 10.01
N LEU A 180 8.03 -15.31 10.09
CA LEU A 180 6.86 -15.15 10.96
C LEU A 180 7.25 -15.02 12.45
N GLY A 181 8.30 -15.73 12.86
CA GLY A 181 8.73 -15.76 14.26
C GLY A 181 7.67 -16.42 15.14
N LYS A 182 7.30 -15.76 16.24
CA LYS A 182 6.27 -16.24 17.19
C LYS A 182 4.87 -15.65 16.95
N ARG A 183 4.70 -14.92 15.84
CA ARG A 183 3.42 -14.25 15.54
C ARG A 183 2.40 -15.25 15.05
N GLU A 184 1.15 -15.01 15.40
CA GLU A 184 0.00 -15.73 14.86
C GLU A 184 -0.71 -14.88 13.82
N ILE A 185 -1.12 -15.52 12.71
CA ILE A 185 -1.98 -14.91 11.71
C ILE A 185 -3.39 -15.41 11.94
N ARG A 186 -4.34 -14.49 12.15
CA ARG A 186 -5.76 -14.82 12.29
C ARG A 186 -6.45 -14.61 10.96
N GLU A 187 -7.27 -15.58 10.57
CA GLU A 187 -8.14 -15.49 9.41
C GLU A 187 -9.55 -15.08 9.85
N CYS A 188 -10.12 -14.06 9.19
CA CYS A 188 -11.41 -13.49 9.54
C CYS A 188 -12.33 -13.40 8.30
N ARG A 189 -13.64 -13.32 8.57
CA ARG A 189 -14.66 -12.96 7.58
C ARG A 189 -15.06 -11.50 7.82
N GLN A 190 -15.46 -10.80 6.76
CA GLN A 190 -15.91 -9.41 6.82
C GLN A 190 -17.28 -9.29 7.48
#